data_AF-A0A956BEV3-F1
#
_entry.id   AF-A0A956BEV3-F1
#
_cell.length_a   1.000
_cell.length_b   1.000
_cell.length_c   1.000
_cell.angle_alpha   90.00
_cell.angle_beta   90.00
_cell.angle_gamma   90.00
#
_symmetry.space_group_name_H-M   'P 1'
#
loop_
_entity.id
_entity.type
_entity.pdbx_description
1 polymer ?
#
loop_
_entity_poly.entity_id
_entity_poly.type
_entity_poly.pdbx_seq_one_letter_code
_entity_poly.pdbx_strand_id
1 'polypeptide(L)' 'MNIQRAQLDLSFAEIARVAPRLTYFIIPNGLLLETHEGGQYKFVVAKRNQVLALIESRI' A
#
# COMPACT_ATOMS: atom_id res chain seq x y z
N MET A 1 3.46 14.73 6.81
CA MET A 1 4.22 14.87 5.54
C MET A 1 4.48 13.47 4.99
N ASN A 2 4.04 13.15 3.77
CA ASN A 2 4.37 11.89 3.11
C ASN A 2 5.75 12.07 2.44
N ILE A 3 6.79 11.46 2.99
CA ILE A 3 8.17 11.64 2.51
C ILE A 3 8.61 10.31 1.88
N GLN A 4 8.64 10.26 0.54
CA GLN A 4 9.28 9.17 -0.19
C GLN A 4 10.79 9.44 -0.27
N ARG A 5 11.59 8.49 0.23
CA ARG A 5 13.06 8.60 0.22
C ARG A 5 13.69 8.07 -1.07
N ALA A 6 12.97 7.21 -1.79
CA ALA A 6 13.40 6.60 -3.04
C ALA A 6 12.18 6.23 -3.89
N GLN A 7 12.37 6.16 -5.20
CA GLN A 7 11.40 5.59 -6.12
C GLN A 7 11.31 4.08 -5.88
N LEU A 8 10.08 3.55 -5.88
CA LEU A 8 9.78 2.13 -5.77
C LEU A 8 8.87 1.76 -6.93
N ASP A 9 9.36 0.87 -7.77
CA ASP A 9 8.57 0.23 -8.82
C ASP A 9 8.31 -1.22 -8.41
N LEU A 10 7.04 -1.60 -8.36
CA LEU A 10 6.56 -2.95 -8.05
C LEU A 10 5.53 -3.36 -9.10
N SER A 11 5.68 -4.55 -9.67
CA SER A 11 4.64 -5.16 -10.49
C SER A 11 3.52 -5.71 -9.62
N PHE A 12 2.31 -5.81 -10.17
CA PHE A 12 1.18 -6.43 -9.45
C PHE A 12 1.47 -7.89 -9.07
N ALA A 13 2.19 -8.63 -9.91
CA ALA A 13 2.52 -10.04 -9.66
C ALA A 13 3.45 -10.26 -8.46
N GLU A 14 4.14 -9.22 -7.98
CA GLU A 14 4.98 -9.28 -6.79
C GLU A 14 4.18 -9.05 -5.50
N ILE A 15 2.96 -8.53 -5.60
CA ILE A 15 2.11 -8.17 -4.46
C ILE A 15 1.38 -9.41 -3.97
N ALA A 16 1.75 -9.88 -2.78
CA ALA A 16 1.05 -10.97 -2.11
C ALA A 16 -0.24 -10.51 -1.45
N ARG A 17 -0.25 -9.29 -0.90
CA ARG A 17 -1.38 -8.76 -0.15
C ARG A 17 -1.36 -7.24 -0.12
N VAL A 18 -2.56 -6.65 -0.14
CA VAL A 18 -2.78 -5.23 0.18
C VAL A 18 -3.81 -5.11 1.31
N ALA A 19 -3.63 -4.14 2.20
CA ALA A 19 -4.55 -3.91 3.32
C ALA A 19 -4.58 -2.44 3.78
N PRO A 20 -5.67 -1.99 4.43
CA PRO A 20 -5.66 -0.73 5.15
C PRO A 20 -4.63 -0.75 6.28
N ARG A 21 -3.90 0.35 6.46
CA ARG A 21 -3.01 0.54 7.60
C ARG A 21 -3.56 1.64 8.51
N LEU A 22 -3.97 1.25 9.72
CA LEU A 22 -4.40 2.17 10.75
C LEU A 22 -3.23 2.50 11.68
N THR A 23 -2.89 3.78 11.81
CA THR A 23 -1.98 4.27 12.86
C THR A 23 -2.78 5.04 13.88
N TYR A 24 -3.42 4.32 14.82
CA TYR A 24 -4.24 4.89 15.90
C TYR A 24 -5.17 6.02 15.43
N PHE A 25 -5.74 5.88 14.22
CA PHE A 25 -6.59 6.86 13.53
C PHE A 25 -5.97 8.24 13.22
N ILE A 26 -4.69 8.46 13.51
CA ILE A 26 -3.97 9.71 13.19
C ILE A 26 -3.82 9.90 11.67
N ILE A 27 -3.63 8.80 10.95
CA ILE A 27 -3.55 8.79 9.48
C ILE A 27 -4.67 7.88 8.95
N PRO A 28 -5.79 8.45 8.46
CA PRO A 28 -6.93 7.65 8.00
C PRO A 28 -6.66 6.95 6.66
N ASN A 29 -5.64 7.40 5.93
CA ASN A 29 -5.38 7.04 4.54
C ASN A 29 -4.16 6.11 4.37
N GLY A 30 -3.77 5.40 5.42
CA GLY A 30 -2.66 4.45 5.37
C GLY A 30 -2.99 3.19 4.56
N LEU A 31 -2.03 2.71 3.79
CA LEU A 31 -2.06 1.46 3.03
C LEU A 31 -0.80 0.64 3.39
N LEU A 32 -0.97 -0.66 3.53
CA LEU A 32 0.11 -1.64 3.66
C LEU A 32 0.08 -2.55 2.43
N LEU A 33 1.25 -2.78 1.85
CA LEU A 33 1.47 -3.70 0.75
C LEU A 33 2.55 -4.69 1.20
N GLU A 34 2.28 -5.98 1.03
CA GLU A 34 3.20 -7.08 1.33
C GLU A 34 3.53 -7.82 0.04
N THR A 35 4.81 -8.10 -0.20
CA THR A 35 5.26 -8.84 -1.38
C THR A 35 5.43 -10.33 -1.08
N HIS A 36 5.44 -11.16 -2.13
CA HIS A 36 5.67 -12.61 -1.99
C HIS A 36 7.04 -12.94 -1.37
N GLU A 37 8.02 -12.07 -1.55
CA GLU A 37 9.37 -12.20 -0.96
C GLU A 37 9.43 -11.71 0.50
N GLY A 38 8.30 -11.30 1.09
CA GLY A 38 8.22 -10.84 2.48
C GLY A 38 8.54 -9.36 2.68
N GLY A 39 8.67 -8.59 1.60
CA GLY A 39 8.83 -7.13 1.67
C GLY A 39 7.55 -6.45 2.15
N GLN A 40 7.69 -5.42 3.00
CA GLN A 40 6.56 -4.64 3.50
C GLN A 40 6.72 -3.15 3.20
N TYR A 41 5.72 -2.59 2.51
CA TYR A 41 5.73 -1.20 2.09
C TYR A 41 4.50 -0.46 2.63
N LYS A 42 4.73 0.75 3.14
CA LYS A 42 3.72 1.55 3.83
C LYS A 42 3.52 2.85 3.07
N PHE A 43 2.28 3.11 2.66
CA PHE A 43 1.93 4.30 1.90
C PHE A 43 0.83 5.09 2.59
N VAL A 44 0.77 6.39 2.27
CA VAL A 44 -0.38 7.24 2.58
C VAL A 44 -0.92 7.73 1.25
N VAL A 45 -2.10 7.25 0.85
CA VAL A 45 -2.67 7.48 -0.48
C VAL A 45 -4.02 8.16 -0.39
N ALA A 46 -4.28 9.13 -1.26
CA ALA A 46 -5.62 9.68 -1.41
C ALA A 46 -6.57 8.59 -1.94
N LYS A 47 -7.85 8.66 -1.54
CA LYS A 47 -8.89 7.70 -1.98
C LYS A 47 -8.50 6.24 -1.75
N ARG A 48 -7.88 5.92 -0.60
CA ARG A 48 -7.37 4.58 -0.23
C ARG A 48 -8.25 3.41 -0.67
N ASN A 49 -9.56 3.48 -0.42
CA ASN A 49 -10.46 2.37 -0.75
C ASN A 49 -10.51 2.08 -2.27
N GLN A 50 -10.43 3.12 -3.12
CA GLN A 50 -10.39 2.96 -4.57
C GLN A 50 -9.06 2.37 -5.03
N VAL A 51 -7.95 2.82 -4.44
CA VAL A 51 -6.60 2.27 -4.72
C VAL A 51 -6.52 0.81 -4.29
N LEU A 52 -7.03 0.47 -3.12
CA LEU A 52 -7.07 -0.89 -2.60
C LEU A 52 -7.89 -1.80 -3.51
N ALA A 53 -9.11 -1.40 -3.89
CA ALA A 53 -9.94 -2.17 -4.82
C ALA A 53 -9.28 -2.33 -6.20
N LEU A 54 -8.59 -1.30 -6.69
CA LEU A 54 -7.83 -1.37 -7.94
C LEU A 54 -6.72 -2.42 -7.84
N ILE A 55 -5.92 -2.40 -6.78
CA ILE A 55 -4.83 -3.37 -6.58
C ILE A 55 -5.41 -4.77 -6.42
N GLU A 56 -6.42 -4.97 -5.58
CA GLU A 56 -7.07 -6.27 -5.36
C GLU A 56 -7.63 -6.87 -6.65
N SER A 57 -8.11 -6.06 -7.60
CA SER A 57 -8.60 -6.55 -8.90
C SER A 57 -7.50 -7.01 -9.86
N ARG A 58 -6.22 -6.82 -9.52
CA ARG A 58 -5.06 -7.05 -10.38
C ARG A 58 -4.08 -8.09 -9.82
N ILE A 59 -4.26 -8.51 -8.57
CA ILE A 59 -3.43 -9.51 -7.89
C ILE A 59 -4.16 -10.84 -7.78
#